data_AF-A0A524KC07-F1
#
_entry.id   AF-A0A524KC07-F1
#
_cell.length_a   1.000
_cell.length_b   1.000
_cell.length_c   1.000
_cell.angle_alpha   90.00
_cell.angle_beta   90.00
_cell.angle_gamma   90.00
#
_symmetry.space_group_name_H-M   'P 1'
#
loop_
_entity.id
_entity.type
_entity.pdbx_description
1 polymer ?
#
loop_
_entity_poly.entity_id
_entity_poly.type
_entity_poly.pdbx_seq_one_letter_code
_entity_poly.pdbx_strand_id
1 'polypeptide(L)'
;MFLLIFLVVWFGGHGWIAWSLLRPLRRTSPVRNIGILLLCISLLLVPAVFFTRRWATIDPHYSDFISWFAYIDMGVFLVLLPLLALRDLGWLAQRALYRLQHLFSSRPSTSVCDPVRRNFLANGMNAGLIGLTGGMTVVGYQEARRIAQIKPVIIPVAGLNDDLHDFHIVQLSDIHLGPTIKGDYLQGIVERCNQLEPDLVVITGDLVDGLTAQLQEDVAPLQQLRARHGSWFVTGNHEYYWGAADWVDLLPTLGVQVLVNAHEVIRHR
;
A
#
# COMPACT_ATOMS: atom_id res chain seq x y z
N MET A 1 1.68 -14.23 -15.49
CA MET A 1 2.23 -14.89 -14.28
C MET A 1 1.81 -14.17 -13.00
N PHE A 2 2.09 -12.87 -12.85
CA PHE A 2 1.72 -12.07 -11.66
C PHE A 2 0.24 -12.19 -11.26
N LEU A 3 -0.69 -11.91 -12.18
CA LEU A 3 -2.13 -11.95 -11.89
C LEU A 3 -2.58 -13.33 -11.36
N LEU A 4 -2.06 -14.42 -11.94
CA LEU A 4 -2.40 -15.77 -11.49
C LEU A 4 -1.94 -16.00 -10.04
N ILE A 5 -0.69 -15.63 -9.73
CA ILE A 5 -0.14 -15.76 -8.37
C ILE A 5 -0.97 -14.91 -7.40
N PHE A 6 -1.27 -13.66 -7.77
CA PHE A 6 -2.11 -12.77 -6.98
C PHE A 6 -3.47 -13.40 -6.69
N LEU A 7 -4.18 -13.91 -7.70
CA LEU A 7 -5.48 -14.55 -7.51
C LEU A 7 -5.39 -15.80 -6.63
N VAL A 8 -4.35 -16.63 -6.79
CA VAL A 8 -4.17 -17.81 -5.93
C VAL A 8 -3.97 -17.40 -4.46
N VAL A 9 -3.12 -16.41 -4.19
CA VAL A 9 -2.88 -15.92 -2.83
C VAL A 9 -4.13 -15.23 -2.27
N TRP A 10 -4.80 -14.40 -3.06
CA TRP A 10 -6.00 -13.68 -2.66
C TRP A 10 -7.13 -14.64 -2.31
N PHE A 11 -7.56 -15.50 -3.25
CA PHE A 11 -8.66 -16.44 -3.02
C PHE A 11 -8.30 -17.52 -1.99
N GLY A 12 -7.09 -18.07 -2.06
CA GLY A 12 -6.61 -19.06 -1.09
C GLY A 12 -6.51 -18.51 0.32
N GLY A 13 -5.98 -17.30 0.46
CA GLY A 13 -5.90 -16.57 1.73
C GLY A 13 -7.28 -16.27 2.30
N HIS A 14 -8.22 -15.76 1.50
CA HIS A 14 -9.59 -15.51 1.95
C HIS A 14 -10.30 -16.79 2.38
N GLY A 15 -10.15 -17.88 1.61
CA GLY A 15 -10.71 -19.18 1.97
C GLY A 15 -10.18 -19.71 3.29
N TRP A 16 -8.87 -19.55 3.53
CA TRP A 16 -8.27 -19.95 4.79
C TRP A 16 -8.61 -19.02 5.96
N ILE A 17 -8.68 -17.70 5.77
CA ILE A 17 -9.20 -16.75 6.78
C ILE A 17 -10.63 -17.13 7.17
N ALA A 18 -11.50 -17.38 6.18
CA ALA A 18 -12.87 -17.80 6.40
C ALA A 18 -12.95 -19.10 7.21
N TRP A 19 -12.17 -20.11 6.83
CA TRP A 19 -12.08 -21.36 7.58
C TRP A 19 -11.59 -21.13 9.03
N SER A 20 -10.56 -20.33 9.19
CA SER A 20 -9.92 -20.01 10.48
C SER A 20 -10.82 -19.25 11.44
N LEU A 21 -11.57 -18.26 10.95
CA LEU A 21 -12.43 -17.41 11.78
C LEU A 21 -13.80 -18.04 12.03
N LEU A 22 -14.38 -18.70 11.03
CA LEU A 22 -15.77 -19.16 11.10
C LEU A 22 -15.92 -20.57 11.68
N ARG A 23 -14.89 -21.41 11.64
CA ARG A 23 -14.96 -22.79 12.15
C ARG A 23 -15.34 -22.92 13.63
N PRO A 24 -14.86 -22.06 14.56
CA PRO A 24 -15.24 -22.17 15.98
C PRO A 24 -16.63 -21.59 16.29
N LEU A 25 -17.26 -20.92 15.33
CA LEU A 25 -18.62 -20.38 15.47
C LEU A 25 -19.67 -21.47 15.22
N ARG A 26 -20.81 -21.38 15.92
CA ARG A 26 -21.95 -22.27 15.66
C ARG A 26 -22.52 -22.00 14.28
N ARG A 27 -22.99 -23.05 13.58
CA ARG A 27 -23.56 -22.93 12.23
C ARG A 27 -24.77 -21.99 12.17
N THR A 28 -25.59 -21.97 13.22
CA THR A 28 -26.80 -21.13 13.35
C THR A 28 -26.52 -19.73 13.90
N SER A 29 -25.26 -19.38 14.19
CA SER A 29 -24.93 -18.07 14.76
C SER A 29 -25.11 -16.96 13.72
N PRO A 30 -25.82 -15.86 14.04
CA PRO A 30 -25.94 -14.71 13.13
C PRO A 30 -24.57 -14.07 12.86
N VAL A 31 -23.66 -14.07 13.84
CA VAL A 31 -22.28 -13.56 13.70
C VAL A 31 -21.54 -14.31 12.59
N ARG A 32 -21.77 -15.62 12.45
CA ARG A 32 -21.18 -16.42 11.38
C ARG A 32 -21.69 -15.98 10.00
N ASN A 33 -22.99 -15.71 9.88
CA ASN A 33 -23.59 -15.28 8.61
C ASN A 33 -23.09 -13.88 8.21
N ILE A 34 -23.00 -12.96 9.17
CA ILE A 34 -22.41 -11.63 8.96
C ILE A 34 -20.94 -11.76 8.53
N GLY A 35 -20.17 -12.59 9.23
CA GLY A 35 -18.76 -12.84 8.89
C GLY A 35 -18.59 -13.40 7.47
N ILE A 36 -19.46 -14.31 7.03
CA ILE A 36 -19.46 -14.81 5.64
C ILE A 36 -19.73 -13.67 4.66
N LEU A 37 -20.77 -12.87 4.91
CA LEU A 37 -21.11 -11.74 4.03
C LEU A 37 -19.94 -10.75 3.91
N LEU A 38 -19.32 -10.36 5.03
CA LEU A 38 -18.18 -9.45 5.03
C LEU A 38 -16.97 -10.02 4.28
N LEU A 39 -16.67 -11.32 4.45
CA LEU A 39 -15.59 -11.97 3.73
C LEU A 39 -15.87 -12.11 2.23
N CYS A 40 -17.13 -12.30 1.83
CA CYS A 40 -17.53 -12.27 0.42
C CYS A 40 -17.38 -10.87 -0.18
N ILE A 41 -17.77 -9.82 0.56
CA ILE A 41 -17.57 -8.43 0.13
C ILE A 41 -16.08 -8.14 -0.03
N SER A 42 -15.28 -8.42 1.00
CA SER A 42 -13.82 -8.29 1.01
C SER A 42 -13.18 -8.97 -0.21
N LEU A 43 -13.50 -10.24 -0.45
CA LEU A 43 -12.99 -11.00 -1.60
C LEU A 43 -13.26 -10.33 -2.95
N LEU A 44 -14.40 -9.65 -3.10
CA LEU A 44 -14.86 -9.05 -4.36
C LEU A 44 -14.41 -7.60 -4.56
N LEU A 45 -14.02 -6.88 -3.50
CA LEU A 45 -13.65 -5.46 -3.58
C LEU A 45 -12.42 -5.23 -4.48
N VAL A 46 -11.35 -6.00 -4.29
CA VAL A 46 -10.12 -5.81 -5.08
C VAL A 46 -10.32 -6.17 -6.56
N PRO A 47 -10.93 -7.32 -6.93
CA PRO A 47 -11.31 -7.58 -8.31
C PRO A 47 -12.20 -6.49 -8.93
N ALA A 48 -13.11 -5.89 -8.15
CA ALA A 48 -13.96 -4.81 -8.63
C ALA A 48 -13.14 -3.57 -9.06
N VAL A 49 -12.06 -3.22 -8.34
CA VAL A 49 -11.17 -2.11 -8.74
C VAL A 49 -10.51 -2.38 -10.09
N PHE A 50 -9.97 -3.58 -10.31
CA PHE A 50 -9.36 -3.91 -11.61
C PHE A 50 -10.36 -3.75 -12.76
N PHE A 51 -11.62 -4.10 -12.52
CA PHE A 51 -12.68 -3.97 -13.49
C PHE A 51 -13.08 -2.51 -13.72
N THR A 52 -13.31 -1.73 -12.65
CA THR A 52 -13.74 -0.33 -12.78
C THR A 52 -12.67 0.54 -13.41
N ARG A 53 -11.40 0.30 -13.09
CA ARG A 53 -10.28 1.08 -13.60
C ARG A 53 -9.93 0.74 -15.05
N ARG A 54 -10.26 -0.47 -15.52
CA ARG A 54 -10.02 -0.87 -16.91
C ARG A 54 -11.07 -0.32 -17.87
N TRP A 55 -12.25 0.00 -17.37
CA TRP A 55 -13.39 0.47 -18.15
C TRP A 55 -13.55 1.98 -18.05
N ALA A 56 -13.02 2.68 -19.05
CA ALA A 56 -13.00 4.14 -19.14
C ALA A 56 -14.39 4.82 -19.11
N THR A 57 -15.48 4.05 -19.21
CA THR A 57 -16.86 4.56 -19.17
C THR A 57 -17.40 4.77 -17.75
N ILE A 58 -16.72 4.25 -16.72
CA ILE A 58 -17.14 4.44 -15.33
C ILE A 58 -16.60 5.77 -14.83
N ASP A 59 -17.48 6.55 -14.20
CA ASP A 59 -17.12 7.83 -13.60
C ASP A 59 -15.96 7.65 -12.59
N PRO A 60 -14.88 8.46 -12.70
CA PRO A 60 -13.73 8.40 -11.80
C PRO A 60 -14.12 8.45 -10.31
N HIS A 61 -15.16 9.21 -9.93
CA HIS A 61 -15.59 9.32 -8.53
C HIS A 61 -16.03 7.99 -7.93
N TYR A 62 -16.76 7.16 -8.70
CA TYR A 62 -17.17 5.84 -8.22
C TYR A 62 -15.99 4.86 -8.17
N SER A 63 -15.10 4.93 -9.16
CA SER A 63 -13.90 4.11 -9.16
C SER A 63 -12.98 4.44 -7.98
N ASP A 64 -12.84 5.72 -7.65
CA ASP A 64 -12.05 6.20 -6.51
C ASP A 64 -12.67 5.77 -5.19
N PHE A 65 -13.99 5.89 -5.05
CA PHE A 65 -14.72 5.40 -3.89
C PHE A 65 -14.51 3.89 -3.67
N ILE A 66 -14.64 3.07 -4.71
CA ILE A 66 -14.40 1.62 -4.59
C ILE A 66 -12.93 1.33 -4.25
N SER A 67 -11.99 2.06 -4.86
CA SER A 67 -10.56 1.91 -4.62
C SER A 67 -10.19 2.18 -3.15
N TRP A 68 -10.80 3.18 -2.51
CA TRP A 68 -10.63 3.44 -1.09
C TRP A 68 -10.93 2.21 -0.22
N PHE A 69 -12.11 1.61 -0.40
CA PHE A 69 -12.49 0.43 0.39
C PHE A 69 -11.64 -0.78 0.06
N ALA A 70 -11.32 -0.99 -1.23
CA ALA A 70 -10.51 -2.11 -1.66
C ALA A 70 -9.06 -2.04 -1.12
N TYR A 71 -8.45 -0.86 -1.08
CA TYR A 71 -7.09 -0.72 -0.55
C TYR A 71 -7.03 -0.84 0.97
N ILE A 72 -8.04 -0.33 1.69
CA ILE A 72 -8.18 -0.56 3.14
C ILE A 72 -8.38 -2.06 3.41
N ASP A 73 -9.28 -2.70 2.64
CA ASP A 73 -9.55 -4.14 2.73
C ASP A 73 -8.29 -4.97 2.46
N MET A 74 -7.51 -4.63 1.43
CA MET A 74 -6.23 -5.25 1.15
C MET A 74 -5.24 -5.09 2.33
N GLY A 75 -5.21 -3.92 2.98
CA GLY A 75 -4.42 -3.72 4.19
C GLY A 75 -4.88 -4.61 5.36
N VAL A 76 -6.19 -4.71 5.60
CA VAL A 76 -6.78 -5.62 6.60
C VAL A 76 -6.39 -7.06 6.30
N PHE A 77 -6.50 -7.49 5.04
CA PHE A 77 -6.11 -8.82 4.60
C PHE A 77 -4.62 -9.10 4.85
N LEU A 78 -3.73 -8.18 4.46
CA LEU A 78 -2.28 -8.34 4.59
C LEU A 78 -1.80 -8.39 6.05
N VAL A 79 -2.52 -7.75 6.98
CA VAL A 79 -2.22 -7.83 8.41
C VAL A 79 -2.85 -9.06 9.05
N LEU A 80 -4.12 -9.35 8.76
CA LEU A 80 -4.86 -10.43 9.38
C LEU A 80 -4.30 -11.82 9.00
N LEU A 81 -3.95 -12.01 7.73
CA LEU A 81 -3.46 -13.27 7.18
C LEU A 81 -2.22 -13.81 7.95
N PRO A 82 -1.11 -13.06 8.10
CA PRO A 82 0.05 -13.54 8.84
C PRO A 82 -0.23 -13.70 10.35
N LEU A 83 -1.06 -12.85 10.95
CA LEU A 83 -1.44 -13.00 12.37
C LEU A 83 -2.18 -14.32 12.63
N LEU A 84 -3.13 -14.66 11.76
CA LEU A 84 -3.80 -15.97 11.81
C LEU A 84 -2.82 -17.12 11.53
N ALA A 85 -1.76 -16.87 10.74
CA ALA A 85 -0.82 -17.93 10.35
C ALA A 85 0.06 -18.28 11.51
N LEU A 86 0.57 -17.26 12.20
CA LEU A 86 1.31 -17.40 13.44
C LEU A 86 0.48 -18.10 14.51
N ARG A 87 -0.80 -17.72 14.67
CA ARG A 87 -1.73 -18.41 15.58
C ARG A 87 -1.86 -19.90 15.25
N ASP A 88 -2.09 -20.24 13.98
CA ASP A 88 -2.29 -21.62 13.53
C ASP A 88 -1.02 -22.47 13.63
N LEU A 89 0.14 -21.88 13.32
CA LEU A 89 1.45 -22.49 13.54
C LEU A 89 1.69 -22.74 15.03
N GLY A 90 1.29 -21.81 15.90
CA GLY A 90 1.33 -22.01 17.35
C GLY A 90 0.48 -23.19 17.81
N TRP A 91 -0.74 -23.33 17.29
CA TRP A 91 -1.59 -24.49 17.57
C TRP A 91 -1.00 -25.80 17.03
N LEU A 92 -0.38 -25.77 15.85
CA LEU A 92 0.30 -26.94 15.27
C LEU A 92 1.50 -27.36 16.11
N ALA A 93 2.34 -26.41 16.53
CA ALA A 93 3.50 -26.64 17.38
C ALA A 93 3.09 -27.22 18.74
N GLN A 94 2.03 -26.67 19.36
CA GLN A 94 1.50 -27.20 20.62
C GLN A 94 1.02 -28.66 20.47
N ARG A 95 0.35 -28.99 19.36
CA ARG A 95 -0.09 -30.37 19.08
C ARG A 95 1.09 -31.31 18.86
N ALA A 96 2.12 -30.87 18.14
CA ALA A 96 3.33 -31.64 17.92
C ALA A 96 4.06 -31.92 19.24
N LEU A 97 4.22 -30.89 20.08
CA LEU A 97 4.84 -31.02 21.40
C LEU A 97 4.05 -31.97 22.31
N TYR A 98 2.72 -31.84 22.34
CA TYR A 98 1.86 -32.74 23.12
C TYR A 98 2.01 -34.20 22.68
N ARG A 99 2.04 -34.45 21.35
CA ARG A 99 2.27 -35.80 20.81
C ARG A 99 3.64 -36.33 21.19
N LEU A 100 4.69 -35.51 21.07
CA LEU A 100 6.06 -35.89 21.41
C LEU A 100 6.17 -36.27 22.89
N GLN A 101 5.60 -35.46 23.79
CA GLN A 101 5.56 -35.76 25.23
C GLN A 101 4.83 -37.09 25.53
N HIS A 102 3.77 -37.39 24.78
CA HIS A 102 3.03 -38.65 24.91
C HIS A 102 3.79 -39.88 24.42
N LEU A 103 4.63 -39.74 23.39
CA LEU A 103 5.50 -40.83 22.93
C LEU A 103 6.48 -41.28 24.02
N PHE A 104 6.88 -40.37 24.90
CA PHE A 104 7.83 -40.64 25.98
C PHE A 104 7.18 -40.83 27.36
N SER A 105 5.85 -40.73 27.48
CA SER A 105 5.14 -40.81 28.77
C SER A 105 4.20 -42.02 28.81
N SER A 106 4.43 -42.96 29.73
CA SER A 106 3.58 -44.15 29.92
C SER A 106 2.28 -43.88 30.70
N ARG A 107 1.88 -42.62 30.90
CA ARG A 107 0.65 -42.27 31.64
C ARG A 107 -0.53 -42.12 30.68
N PRO A 108 -1.66 -42.83 30.91
CA PRO A 108 -2.87 -42.65 30.11
C PRO A 108 -3.37 -41.21 30.25
N SER A 109 -3.52 -40.51 29.13
CA SER A 109 -4.08 -39.17 29.11
C SER A 109 -5.60 -39.22 29.25
N THR A 110 -6.09 -38.67 30.35
CA THR A 110 -7.51 -38.42 30.58
C THR A 110 -7.85 -36.94 30.41
N SER A 111 -7.16 -36.20 29.53
CA SER A 111 -7.55 -34.82 29.24
C SER A 111 -8.80 -34.78 28.36
N VAL A 112 -9.99 -34.78 28.97
CA VAL A 112 -11.24 -34.51 28.27
C VAL A 112 -11.21 -33.06 27.81
N CYS A 113 -11.05 -32.86 26.50
CA CYS A 113 -11.01 -31.54 25.89
C CYS A 113 -12.44 -30.97 25.84
N ASP A 114 -12.81 -30.05 26.74
CA ASP A 114 -14.11 -29.40 26.73
C ASP A 114 -14.29 -28.56 25.44
N PRO A 115 -15.21 -28.94 24.53
CA PRO A 115 -15.43 -28.21 23.28
C PRO A 115 -15.92 -26.77 23.49
N VAL A 116 -16.67 -26.51 24.57
CA VAL A 116 -17.23 -25.19 24.86
C VAL A 116 -16.11 -24.23 25.25
N ARG A 117 -15.29 -24.61 26.24
CA ARG A 117 -14.12 -23.82 26.64
C ARG A 117 -13.15 -23.59 25.49
N ARG A 118 -12.90 -24.61 24.66
CA ARG A 118 -12.03 -24.48 23.48
C ARG A 118 -12.57 -23.45 22.48
N ASN A 119 -13.86 -23.52 22.15
CA ASN A 119 -14.46 -22.56 21.20
C ASN A 119 -14.51 -21.15 21.79
N PHE A 120 -14.76 -21.01 23.10
CA PHE A 120 -14.70 -19.72 23.79
C PHE A 120 -13.31 -19.07 23.66
N LEU A 121 -12.24 -19.82 23.98
CA LEU A 121 -10.86 -19.33 23.86
C LEU A 121 -10.48 -19.02 22.40
N ALA A 122 -10.87 -19.89 21.45
CA ALA A 122 -10.62 -19.66 20.03
C ALA A 122 -11.32 -18.40 19.52
N ASN A 123 -12.61 -18.21 19.84
CA ASN A 123 -13.36 -17.02 19.44
C ASN A 123 -12.84 -15.76 20.12
N GLY A 124 -12.43 -15.83 21.39
CA GLY A 124 -11.80 -14.72 22.10
C GLY A 124 -10.48 -14.29 21.44
N MET A 125 -9.63 -15.24 21.09
CA MET A 125 -8.39 -14.95 20.35
C MET A 125 -8.68 -14.39 18.96
N ASN A 126 -9.67 -14.93 18.24
CA ASN A 126 -10.08 -14.41 16.92
C ASN A 126 -10.55 -12.96 17.01
N ALA A 127 -11.39 -12.64 18.00
CA ALA A 127 -11.85 -11.27 18.23
C ALA A 127 -10.68 -10.34 18.56
N GLY A 128 -9.72 -10.80 19.39
CA GLY A 128 -8.49 -10.06 19.69
C GLY A 128 -7.64 -9.78 18.44
N LEU A 129 -7.46 -10.77 17.56
CA LEU A 129 -6.70 -10.59 16.32
C LEU A 129 -7.40 -9.68 15.32
N ILE A 130 -8.73 -9.75 15.21
CA ILE A 130 -9.52 -8.82 14.38
C ILE A 130 -9.41 -7.40 14.94
N GLY A 131 -9.52 -7.23 16.27
CA GLY A 131 -9.35 -5.93 16.93
C GLY A 131 -7.95 -5.35 16.72
N LEU A 132 -6.91 -6.18 16.88
CA LEU A 132 -5.53 -5.77 16.62
C LEU A 132 -5.32 -5.38 15.15
N THR A 133 -5.86 -6.16 14.22
CA THR A 133 -5.82 -5.85 12.78
C THR A 133 -6.46 -4.49 12.52
N GLY A 134 -7.67 -4.26 13.04
CA GLY A 134 -8.35 -2.97 12.89
C GLY A 134 -7.53 -1.80 13.44
N GLY A 135 -6.92 -1.96 14.62
CA GLY A 135 -6.02 -0.96 15.20
C GLY A 135 -4.79 -0.68 14.32
N MET A 136 -4.13 -1.73 13.84
CA MET A 136 -2.97 -1.60 12.94
C MET A 136 -3.34 -0.99 11.59
N THR A 137 -4.52 -1.31 11.03
CA THR A 137 -5.02 -0.69 9.80
C THR A 137 -5.25 0.81 9.98
N VAL A 138 -5.80 1.24 11.12
CA VAL A 138 -5.97 2.67 11.42
C VAL A 138 -4.62 3.39 11.51
N VAL A 139 -3.64 2.81 12.22
CA VAL A 139 -2.29 3.38 12.32
C VAL A 139 -1.62 3.42 10.93
N GLY A 140 -1.70 2.34 10.16
CA GLY A 140 -1.16 2.27 8.80
C GLY A 140 -1.80 3.31 7.87
N TYR A 141 -3.11 3.50 7.96
CA TYR A 141 -3.82 4.55 7.22
C TYR A 141 -3.33 5.95 7.60
N GLN A 142 -3.16 6.23 8.89
CA GLN A 142 -2.67 7.53 9.36
C GLN A 142 -1.26 7.83 8.87
N GLU A 143 -0.35 6.85 8.94
CA GLU A 143 1.01 7.01 8.42
C GLU A 143 1.03 7.17 6.90
N ALA A 144 0.22 6.40 6.16
CA ALA A 144 0.11 6.51 4.70
C ALA A 144 -0.44 7.88 4.24
N ARG A 145 -1.27 8.54 5.07
CA ARG A 145 -1.82 9.87 4.79
C ARG A 145 -0.94 11.02 5.27
N ARG A 146 0.16 10.73 5.98
CA ARG A 146 1.08 11.76 6.43
C ARG A 146 1.85 12.32 5.23
N ILE A 147 1.90 13.65 5.13
CA ILE A 147 2.73 14.31 4.11
C ILE A 147 4.19 13.90 4.32
N ALA A 148 4.86 13.54 3.21
CA ALA A 148 6.24 13.07 3.17
C ALA A 148 7.17 13.88 4.09
N GLN A 149 7.94 13.16 4.92
CA GLN A 149 8.91 13.76 5.83
C GLN A 149 10.18 14.16 5.06
N ILE A 150 10.78 15.28 5.45
CA ILE A 150 12.05 15.72 4.87
C ILE A 150 13.16 14.91 5.51
N LYS A 151 13.95 14.20 4.68
CA LYS A 151 15.12 13.44 5.12
C LYS A 151 16.39 14.10 4.56
N PRO A 152 17.12 14.89 5.34
CA PRO A 152 18.38 15.47 4.88
C PRO A 152 19.43 14.37 4.70
N VAL A 153 20.12 14.40 3.56
CA VAL A 153 21.21 13.47 3.24
C VAL A 153 22.38 14.31 2.71
N ILE A 154 23.53 14.20 3.36
CA ILE A 154 24.77 14.83 2.88
C ILE A 154 25.48 13.84 1.97
N ILE A 155 25.77 14.25 0.74
CA ILE A 155 26.49 13.45 -0.25
C ILE A 155 27.92 13.99 -0.38
N PRO A 156 28.92 13.32 0.21
CA PRO A 156 30.31 13.76 0.07
C PRO A 156 30.83 13.42 -1.33
N VAL A 157 31.27 14.43 -2.07
CA VAL A 157 31.87 14.27 -3.40
C VAL A 157 33.33 14.73 -3.34
N ALA A 158 34.26 13.80 -3.57
CA ALA A 158 35.69 14.09 -3.55
C ALA A 158 36.08 14.99 -4.74
N GLY A 159 36.78 16.08 -4.47
CA GLY A 159 37.19 17.04 -5.51
C GLY A 159 36.03 17.84 -6.10
N LEU A 160 34.91 17.95 -5.40
CA LEU A 160 33.82 18.85 -5.78
C LEU A 160 34.34 20.29 -5.82
N ASN A 161 34.00 21.03 -6.88
CA ASN A 161 34.32 22.45 -6.96
C ASN A 161 33.61 23.19 -5.82
N ASP A 162 34.30 24.15 -5.18
CA ASP A 162 33.76 25.00 -4.12
C ASP A 162 32.46 25.71 -4.51
N ASP A 163 32.28 26.03 -5.81
CA ASP A 163 31.04 26.65 -6.32
C ASP A 163 29.80 25.72 -6.21
N LEU A 164 30.01 24.42 -6.02
CA LEU A 164 28.95 23.43 -5.80
C LEU A 164 28.83 23.01 -4.32
N HIS A 165 29.62 23.63 -3.44
CA HIS A 165 29.44 23.46 -2.01
C HIS A 165 28.05 24.00 -1.62
N ASP A 166 27.34 23.26 -0.77
CA ASP A 166 25.95 23.54 -0.37
C ASP A 166 24.94 23.55 -1.54
N PHE A 167 25.26 22.92 -2.68
CA PHE A 167 24.27 22.71 -3.74
C PHE A 167 23.16 21.78 -3.25
N HIS A 168 21.92 22.28 -3.21
CA HIS A 168 20.79 21.56 -2.64
C HIS A 168 19.86 20.97 -3.69
N ILE A 169 19.72 19.64 -3.67
CA ILE A 169 18.79 18.89 -4.52
C ILE A 169 17.64 18.39 -3.65
N VAL A 170 16.40 18.71 -4.03
CA VAL A 170 15.21 18.03 -3.49
C VAL A 170 14.84 16.90 -4.45
N GLN A 171 14.91 15.67 -3.95
CA GLN A 171 14.45 14.48 -4.66
C GLN A 171 13.04 14.09 -4.18
N LEU A 172 12.11 14.04 -5.13
CA LEU A 172 10.77 13.48 -4.96
C LEU A 172 10.69 12.15 -5.71
N SER A 173 10.00 11.15 -5.16
CA SER A 173 9.86 9.82 -5.76
C SER A 173 8.60 9.16 -5.23
N ASP A 174 8.03 8.23 -5.99
CA ASP A 174 6.98 7.31 -5.55
C ASP A 174 5.77 8.04 -4.92
N ILE A 175 5.32 9.13 -5.55
CA ILE A 175 4.17 9.91 -5.06
C ILE A 175 2.87 9.16 -5.33
N HIS A 176 2.78 8.45 -6.46
CA HIS A 176 1.62 7.64 -6.85
C HIS A 176 0.28 8.38 -6.79
N LEU A 177 0.20 9.55 -7.43
CA LEU A 177 -1.07 10.28 -7.59
C LEU A 177 -2.08 9.38 -8.31
N GLY A 178 -3.27 9.20 -7.74
CA GLY A 178 -4.18 8.16 -8.19
C GLY A 178 -5.52 8.22 -7.45
N PRO A 179 -6.22 7.08 -7.30
CA PRO A 179 -7.56 7.07 -6.72
C PRO A 179 -7.64 7.58 -5.27
N THR A 180 -6.57 7.39 -4.49
CA THR A 180 -6.54 7.70 -3.05
C THR A 180 -5.56 8.79 -2.67
N ILE A 181 -4.63 9.15 -3.55
CA ILE A 181 -3.66 10.23 -3.37
C ILE A 181 -3.93 11.27 -4.47
N LYS A 182 -4.30 12.49 -4.10
CA LYS A 182 -4.84 13.50 -5.02
C LYS A 182 -4.02 14.79 -4.96
N GLY A 183 -4.43 15.80 -5.73
CA GLY A 183 -3.72 17.07 -5.83
C GLY A 183 -3.54 17.82 -4.52
N ASP A 184 -4.42 17.62 -3.52
CA ASP A 184 -4.26 18.18 -2.18
C ASP A 184 -2.98 17.71 -1.48
N TYR A 185 -2.66 16.41 -1.63
CA TYR A 185 -1.43 15.82 -1.11
C TYR A 185 -0.20 16.37 -1.86
N LEU A 186 -0.28 16.45 -3.19
CA LEU A 186 0.81 17.00 -4.00
C LEU A 186 1.06 18.48 -3.68
N GLN A 187 0.02 19.28 -3.50
CA GLN A 187 0.12 20.68 -3.09
C GLN A 187 0.92 20.82 -1.80
N GLY A 188 0.63 19.98 -0.78
CA GLY A 188 1.41 19.95 0.45
C GLY A 188 2.89 19.55 0.27
N ILE A 189 3.19 18.66 -0.69
CA ILE A 189 4.57 18.33 -1.06
C ILE A 189 5.27 19.52 -1.72
N VAL A 190 4.62 20.16 -2.69
CA VAL A 190 5.17 21.31 -3.44
C VAL A 190 5.45 22.48 -2.50
N GLU A 191 4.55 22.77 -1.55
CA GLU A 191 4.75 23.81 -0.54
C GLU A 191 5.98 23.54 0.33
N ARG A 192 6.15 22.29 0.82
CA ARG A 192 7.35 21.91 1.58
C ARG A 192 8.62 21.96 0.75
N CYS A 193 8.56 21.51 -0.50
CA CYS A 193 9.69 21.55 -1.42
C CYS A 193 10.16 23.00 -1.62
N ASN A 194 9.23 23.92 -1.87
CA ASN A 194 9.55 25.33 -2.09
C ASN A 194 10.12 26.02 -0.84
N GLN A 195 9.70 25.62 0.37
CA GLN A 195 10.25 26.13 1.63
C GLN A 195 11.72 25.74 1.85
N LEU A 196 12.23 24.73 1.15
CA LEU A 196 13.65 24.33 1.20
C LEU A 196 14.55 25.17 0.28
N GLU A 197 13.96 26.04 -0.55
CA GLU A 197 14.68 26.88 -1.51
C GLU A 197 15.73 26.12 -2.34
N PRO A 198 15.36 25.00 -3.00
CA PRO A 198 16.33 24.12 -3.64
C PRO A 198 17.01 24.75 -4.85
N ASP A 199 18.26 24.37 -5.09
CA ASP A 199 18.92 24.66 -6.35
C ASP A 199 18.30 23.84 -7.49
N LEU A 200 17.90 22.59 -7.23
CA LEU A 200 17.35 21.68 -8.21
C LEU A 200 16.26 20.79 -7.61
N VAL A 201 15.16 20.60 -8.33
CA VAL A 201 14.16 19.58 -8.00
C VAL A 201 14.25 18.44 -9.00
N VAL A 202 14.30 17.21 -8.51
CA VAL A 202 14.26 16.01 -9.34
C VAL A 202 13.13 15.09 -8.87
N ILE A 203 12.32 14.61 -9.81
CA ILE A 203 11.23 13.66 -9.59
C ILE A 203 11.66 12.35 -10.25
N THR A 204 11.99 11.34 -9.45
CA THR A 204 12.67 10.12 -9.90
C THR A 204 11.73 8.94 -10.14
N GLY A 205 10.62 9.20 -10.83
CA GLY A 205 9.65 8.18 -11.26
C GLY A 205 8.48 7.96 -10.30
N ASP A 206 7.53 7.16 -10.79
CA ASP A 206 6.32 6.72 -10.09
C ASP A 206 5.54 7.90 -9.46
N LEU A 207 5.34 8.93 -10.29
CA LEU A 207 4.57 10.13 -9.93
C LEU A 207 3.07 9.83 -9.92
N VAL A 208 2.60 8.95 -10.81
CA VAL A 208 1.17 8.76 -11.12
C VAL A 208 0.77 7.30 -11.26
N ASP A 209 -0.43 7.01 -10.78
CA ASP A 209 -1.13 5.73 -10.87
C ASP A 209 -2.39 5.87 -11.73
N GLY A 210 -2.37 6.61 -12.83
CA GLY A 210 -3.57 6.82 -13.66
C GLY A 210 -3.27 7.50 -14.99
N LEU A 211 -4.26 7.52 -15.87
CA LEU A 211 -4.14 8.19 -17.17
C LEU A 211 -4.11 9.72 -16.98
N THR A 212 -3.46 10.44 -17.88
CA THR A 212 -3.43 11.91 -17.90
C THR A 212 -4.84 12.52 -17.83
N ALA A 213 -5.79 12.00 -18.62
CA ALA A 213 -7.18 12.44 -18.63
C ALA A 213 -7.90 12.31 -17.27
N GLN A 214 -7.39 11.48 -16.36
CA GLN A 214 -7.96 11.28 -15.01
C GLN A 214 -7.28 12.13 -13.95
N LEU A 215 -6.01 12.49 -14.15
CA LEU A 215 -5.13 13.04 -13.11
C LEU A 215 -4.52 14.39 -13.47
N GLN A 216 -4.87 14.97 -14.62
CA GLN A 216 -4.31 16.26 -15.07
C GLN A 216 -4.52 17.38 -14.05
N GLU A 217 -5.68 17.43 -13.39
CA GLU A 217 -5.94 18.41 -12.34
C GLU A 217 -5.14 18.10 -11.07
N ASP A 218 -4.96 16.82 -10.74
CA ASP A 218 -4.21 16.37 -9.56
C ASP A 218 -2.71 16.69 -9.66
N VAL A 219 -2.14 16.73 -10.87
CA VAL A 219 -0.73 17.11 -11.10
C VAL A 219 -0.51 18.62 -11.27
N ALA A 220 -1.57 19.41 -11.40
CA ALA A 220 -1.47 20.86 -11.61
C ALA A 220 -0.59 21.60 -10.58
N PRO A 221 -0.54 21.21 -9.28
CA PRO A 221 0.37 21.84 -8.31
C PRO A 221 1.85 21.85 -8.70
N LEU A 222 2.31 20.95 -9.58
CA LEU A 222 3.71 20.94 -10.06
C LEU A 222 4.13 22.25 -10.73
N GLN A 223 3.19 23.00 -11.32
CA GLN A 223 3.43 24.34 -11.88
C GLN A 223 3.99 25.34 -10.86
N GLN A 224 3.77 25.08 -9.58
CA GLN A 224 4.20 25.95 -8.50
C GLN A 224 5.60 25.58 -7.97
N LEU A 225 6.23 24.50 -8.44
CA LEU A 225 7.59 24.13 -8.02
C LEU A 225 8.58 25.23 -8.40
N ARG A 226 9.43 25.60 -7.44
CA ARG A 226 10.46 26.62 -7.59
C ARG A 226 11.80 26.04 -7.22
N ALA A 227 12.72 26.11 -8.18
CA ALA A 227 14.12 25.75 -8.00
C ALA A 227 14.98 26.60 -8.92
N ARG A 228 16.20 26.92 -8.50
CA ARG A 228 17.11 27.78 -9.26
C ARG A 228 17.40 27.24 -10.67
N HIS A 229 17.53 25.93 -10.81
CA HIS A 229 17.84 25.20 -12.05
C HIS A 229 16.64 24.38 -12.56
N GLY A 230 15.44 24.72 -12.09
CA GLY A 230 14.19 24.09 -12.51
C GLY A 230 13.94 22.71 -11.91
N SER A 231 12.90 22.06 -12.44
CA SER A 231 12.41 20.76 -11.99
C SER A 231 12.53 19.74 -13.12
N TRP A 232 13.04 18.56 -12.81
CA TRP A 232 13.32 17.50 -13.78
C TRP A 232 12.62 16.20 -13.40
N PHE A 233 12.22 15.41 -14.39
CA PHE A 233 11.52 14.15 -14.21
C PHE A 233 12.12 13.04 -15.08
N VAL A 234 12.18 11.84 -14.52
CA VAL A 234 12.40 10.59 -15.25
C VAL A 234 11.26 9.64 -14.95
N THR A 235 10.88 8.82 -15.92
CA THR A 235 9.78 7.86 -15.77
C THR A 235 10.16 6.70 -14.85
N GLY A 236 9.21 6.27 -14.03
CA GLY A 236 9.19 4.98 -13.37
C GLY A 236 8.34 3.98 -14.17
N ASN A 237 8.08 2.81 -13.60
CA ASN A 237 7.26 1.80 -14.29
C ASN A 237 5.78 2.15 -14.30
N HIS A 238 5.30 2.98 -13.37
CA HIS A 238 3.89 3.34 -13.31
C HIS A 238 3.47 4.25 -14.46
N GLU A 239 4.34 5.17 -14.91
CA GLU A 239 4.05 5.94 -16.12
C GLU A 239 3.87 5.01 -17.34
N TYR A 240 4.67 3.94 -17.47
CA TYR A 240 4.50 2.96 -18.56
C TYR A 240 3.20 2.16 -18.44
N TYR A 241 2.73 1.86 -17.23
CA TYR A 241 1.43 1.20 -17.02
C TYR A 241 0.25 2.10 -17.40
N TRP A 242 0.44 3.42 -17.34
CA TRP A 242 -0.61 4.43 -17.50
C TRP A 242 -0.39 5.40 -18.67
N GLY A 243 0.30 4.95 -19.72
CA GLY A 243 0.48 5.75 -20.94
C GLY A 243 1.61 6.77 -20.83
N ALA A 244 2.85 6.30 -20.72
CA ALA A 244 4.02 7.15 -20.50
C ALA A 244 4.17 8.29 -21.52
N ALA A 245 3.80 8.06 -22.79
CA ALA A 245 3.90 9.09 -23.82
C ALA A 245 3.08 10.35 -23.47
N ASP A 246 1.82 10.17 -23.04
CA ASP A 246 0.95 11.29 -22.69
C ASP A 246 1.49 12.05 -21.47
N TRP A 247 2.10 11.35 -20.51
CA TRP A 247 2.75 11.95 -19.34
C TRP A 247 4.02 12.72 -19.70
N VAL A 248 4.85 12.16 -20.59
CA VAL A 248 6.07 12.81 -21.11
C VAL A 248 5.70 14.11 -21.84
N ASP A 249 4.57 14.15 -22.55
CA ASP A 249 4.10 15.34 -23.27
C ASP A 249 3.45 16.36 -22.31
N LEU A 250 2.74 15.91 -21.27
CA LEU A 250 2.02 16.78 -20.35
C LEU A 250 2.94 17.51 -19.35
N LEU A 251 3.87 16.80 -18.71
CA LEU A 251 4.68 17.35 -17.61
C LEU A 251 5.50 18.60 -17.98
N PRO A 252 6.09 18.73 -19.18
CA PRO A 252 6.76 19.96 -19.61
C PRO A 252 5.84 21.19 -19.62
N THR A 253 4.55 21.02 -19.93
CA THR A 253 3.57 22.11 -19.89
C THR A 253 3.31 22.61 -18.47
N LEU A 254 3.67 21.80 -17.45
CA LEU A 254 3.60 22.13 -16.04
C LEU A 254 4.94 22.65 -15.49
N GLY A 255 5.93 22.92 -16.35
CA GLY A 255 7.25 23.40 -15.93
C GLY A 255 8.20 22.31 -15.42
N VAL A 256 7.87 21.03 -15.61
CA VAL A 256 8.71 19.89 -15.23
C VAL A 256 9.35 19.29 -16.49
N GLN A 257 10.67 19.42 -16.62
CA GLN A 257 11.42 18.95 -17.78
C GLN A 257 11.61 17.43 -17.72
N VAL A 258 11.26 16.71 -18.78
CA VAL A 258 11.32 15.25 -18.80
C VAL A 258 12.58 14.77 -19.53
N LEU A 259 13.34 13.87 -18.90
CA LEU A 259 14.51 13.23 -19.49
C LEU A 259 14.18 11.78 -19.88
N VAL A 260 14.14 11.51 -21.19
CA VAL A 260 13.98 10.15 -21.73
C VAL A 260 15.26 9.75 -22.44
N ASN A 261 16.07 8.90 -21.82
CA ASN A 261 17.41 8.53 -22.32
C ASN A 261 18.25 9.76 -22.73
N ALA A 262 18.13 10.83 -21.96
CA ALA A 262 18.75 12.12 -22.20
C ALA A 262 19.45 12.62 -20.92
N HIS A 263 20.31 13.60 -21.08
CA HIS A 263 20.94 14.33 -19.99
C HIS A 263 20.89 15.83 -20.31
N GLU A 264 20.92 16.65 -19.26
CA GLU A 264 21.07 18.10 -19.39
C GLU A 264 22.29 18.57 -18.60
N VAL A 265 23.05 19.50 -19.17
CA VAL A 265 24.16 20.16 -18.47
C VAL A 265 23.64 21.43 -17.79
N ILE A 266 23.59 21.39 -16.45
CA ILE A 266 23.25 22.56 -15.65
C ILE A 266 24.48 23.46 -15.54
N ARG A 267 24.33 24.74 -15.91
CA ARG A 267 25.37 25.75 -15.71
C ARG A 267 25.17 26.40 -14.35
N HIS A 268 25.89 25.87 -13.35
CA HIS A 268 26.10 26.57 -12.09
C HIS A 268 27.16 27.67 -12.29
N ARG A 269 27.20 28.65 -11.39
CA ARG A 269 28.11 29.81 -11.47
C ARG A 269 29.54 29.40 -11.79
#